data_AF-A0A6G9AN57-F1
#
_entry.id   AF-A0A6G9AN57-F1
#
_cell.length_a   1.000
_cell.length_b   1.000
_cell.length_c   1.000
_cell.angle_alpha   90.00
_cell.angle_beta   90.00
_cell.angle_gamma   90.00
#
_symmetry.space_group_name_H-M   'P 1'
#
loop_
_entity.id
_entity.type
_entity.pdbx_description
1 polymer ?
#
loop_
_entity_poly.entity_id
_entity_poly.type
_entity_poly.pdbx_seq_one_letter_code
_entity_poly.pdbx_strand_id
1 'polypeptide(L)' 'MESIKLHQFVPISGEQKPARVPRRKVNGPATAALLIKMATEILTASPTLRHQTNITLTDLAAAEKVRKALLKTPLQ' A
#
# COMPACT_ATOMS: atom_id res chain seq x y z
N MET A 1 36.65 22.58 10.27
CA MET A 1 36.19 23.04 8.94
C MET A 1 36.08 21.81 8.06
N GLU A 2 34.85 21.51 7.68
CA GLU A 2 34.38 20.34 6.95
C GLU A 2 35.12 20.14 5.61
N SER A 3 35.50 18.91 5.27
CA SER A 3 36.01 18.56 3.94
C SER A 3 34.92 17.81 3.15
N ILE A 4 34.35 18.49 2.16
CA ILE A 4 33.32 17.93 1.27
C ILE A 4 34.03 17.09 0.20
N LYS A 5 33.96 15.76 0.32
CA LYS A 5 34.30 14.85 -0.78
C LYS A 5 33.13 14.82 -1.75
N LEU A 6 33.28 15.53 -2.86
CA LEU A 6 32.37 15.46 -4.00
C LEU A 6 32.44 14.06 -4.60
N HIS A 7 31.42 13.25 -4.35
CA HIS A 7 31.22 11.99 -5.07
C HIS A 7 30.83 12.32 -6.51
N GLN A 8 31.82 12.09 -7.36
CA GLN A 8 31.78 12.08 -8.81
C GLN A 8 30.52 11.39 -9.34
N PHE A 9 29.63 12.15 -9.98
CA PHE A 9 28.51 11.61 -10.74
C PHE A 9 29.06 10.87 -11.96
N VAL A 10 28.89 9.55 -11.99
CA VAL A 10 29.12 8.71 -13.17
C VAL A 10 27.88 8.83 -14.07
N PRO A 11 28.01 9.19 -15.36
CA PRO A 11 26.89 9.17 -16.28
C PRO A 11 26.66 7.73 -16.72
N ILE A 12 25.65 7.06 -16.16
CA ILE A 12 25.20 5.76 -16.67
C ILE A 12 24.27 6.02 -17.85
N SER A 13 24.86 6.24 -19.02
CA SER A 13 24.20 5.92 -20.29
C SER A 13 24.39 4.43 -20.55
N GLY A 14 23.35 3.66 -20.28
CA GLY A 14 23.25 2.28 -20.67
C GLY A 14 21.78 1.94 -20.79
N GLU A 15 21.31 1.71 -22.01
CA GLU A 15 20.00 1.11 -22.26
C GLU A 15 19.93 -0.26 -21.56
N GLN A 16 19.44 -0.27 -20.34
CA GLN A 16 19.00 -1.48 -19.68
C GLN A 16 17.49 -1.55 -19.83
N LYS A 17 17.04 -2.31 -20.83
CA LYS A 17 15.69 -2.88 -20.87
C LYS A 17 15.38 -3.39 -19.46
N PRO A 18 14.35 -2.88 -18.75
CA PRO A 18 14.15 -3.21 -17.35
C PRO A 18 13.94 -4.72 -17.25
N ALA A 19 14.96 -5.42 -16.76
CA ALA A 19 14.85 -6.81 -16.37
C ALA A 19 13.72 -6.84 -15.34
N ARG A 20 12.61 -7.52 -15.69
CA ARG A 20 11.48 -7.68 -14.79
C ARG A 20 11.99 -8.37 -13.54
N VAL A 21 12.19 -7.60 -12.47
CA VAL A 21 12.51 -8.13 -11.14
C VAL A 21 11.47 -9.20 -10.84
N PRO A 22 11.87 -10.44 -10.49
CA PRO A 22 10.90 -11.47 -10.15
C PRO A 22 10.10 -10.96 -8.95
N ARG A 23 8.82 -10.66 -9.18
CA ARG A 23 7.90 -10.22 -8.12
C ARG A 23 7.87 -11.33 -7.08
N ARG A 24 8.42 -11.05 -5.88
CA ARG A 24 8.22 -11.93 -4.72
C ARG A 24 6.72 -12.22 -4.62
N LYS A 25 6.36 -13.50 -4.47
CA LYS A 25 4.98 -13.90 -4.20
C LYS A 25 4.58 -13.36 -2.82
N VAL A 26 4.09 -12.12 -2.80
CA VAL A 26 3.54 -11.51 -1.59
C VAL A 26 2.09 -11.95 -1.47
N ASN A 27 1.64 -12.28 -0.25
CA ASN A 27 0.25 -12.62 0.01
C ASN A 27 -0.65 -11.37 -0.12
N GLY A 28 -0.89 -10.94 -1.37
CA GLY A 28 -1.67 -9.76 -1.72
C GLY A 28 -3.03 -9.70 -1.02
N PRO A 29 -3.80 -10.81 -0.97
CA PRO A 29 -5.08 -10.82 -0.25
C PRO A 29 -4.94 -10.54 1.25
N ALA A 30 -3.93 -11.11 1.91
CA ALA A 30 -3.68 -10.88 3.33
C ALA A 30 -3.25 -9.43 3.61
N THR A 31 -2.37 -8.89 2.77
CA THR A 31 -1.94 -7.47 2.88
C THR A 31 -3.12 -6.53 2.64
N ALA A 32 -3.93 -6.76 1.61
CA ALA A 32 -5.12 -5.96 1.35
C ALA A 32 -6.12 -6.02 2.51
N ALA A 33 -6.35 -7.21 3.09
CA ALA A 33 -7.22 -7.36 4.25
C ALA A 33 -6.71 -6.59 5.48
N LEU A 34 -5.38 -6.57 5.71
CA LEU A 34 -4.76 -5.78 6.77
C LEU A 34 -4.92 -4.27 6.53
N LEU A 35 -4.65 -3.79 5.31
CA LEU A 35 -4.79 -2.39 4.96
C LEU A 35 -6.23 -1.90 5.13
N ILE A 36 -7.21 -2.70 4.70
CA ILE A 36 -8.63 -2.39 4.91
C ILE A 36 -8.90 -2.27 6.41
N LYS A 37 -8.48 -3.26 7.23
CA LYS A 37 -8.69 -3.21 8.69
C LYS A 37 -8.16 -1.91 9.30
N MET A 38 -6.91 -1.55 9.00
CA MET A 38 -6.29 -0.34 9.55
C MET A 38 -7.02 0.93 9.10
N ALA A 39 -7.40 1.02 7.82
CA ALA A 39 -8.14 2.16 7.31
C ALA A 39 -9.51 2.29 7.98
N THR A 40 -10.25 1.18 8.15
CA THR A 40 -11.55 1.18 8.83
C THR A 40 -11.41 1.64 10.29
N GLU A 41 -10.36 1.20 11.00
CA GLU A 41 -10.08 1.63 12.38
C GLU A 41 -9.81 3.14 12.45
N ILE A 42 -8.96 3.67 11.57
CA ILE A 42 -8.62 5.10 11.51
C ILE A 42 -9.87 5.95 11.23
N LEU A 43 -10.67 5.57 10.24
CA LEU A 43 -11.86 6.32 9.81
C LEU A 43 -13.03 6.19 10.79
N THR A 44 -13.05 5.13 11.60
CA THR A 44 -14.00 4.97 12.70
C THR A 44 -13.59 5.84 13.89
N ALA A 45 -12.29 5.89 14.21
CA ALA A 45 -11.75 6.73 15.28
C ALA A 45 -11.81 8.23 14.96
N SER A 46 -11.70 8.61 13.68
CA SER A 46 -11.74 10.02 13.24
C SER A 46 -12.90 10.30 12.28
N PRO A 47 -14.07 10.72 12.81
CA PRO A 47 -15.20 11.16 12.00
C PRO A 47 -14.84 12.31 11.05
N THR A 48 -13.99 13.25 11.49
CA THR A 48 -13.56 14.39 10.66
C THR A 48 -12.82 13.93 9.41
N LEU A 49 -11.88 12.99 9.53
CA LEU A 49 -11.14 12.46 8.38
C LEU A 49 -12.07 11.69 7.43
N ARG A 50 -13.02 10.94 7.99
CA ARG A 50 -14.06 10.25 7.22
C ARG A 50 -14.91 11.25 6.41
N HIS A 51 -15.29 12.38 7.00
CA HIS A 51 -16.03 13.43 6.31
C HIS A 51 -15.19 14.13 5.23
N GLN A 52 -13.91 14.42 5.49
CA GLN A 52 -13.00 15.02 4.49
C GLN A 52 -12.80 14.14 3.26
N THR A 53 -12.88 12.82 3.44
CA THR A 53 -12.73 11.84 2.37
C THR A 53 -14.07 11.42 1.74
N ASN A 54 -15.19 12.03 2.15
CA ASN A 54 -16.55 11.69 1.71
C ASN A 54 -16.91 10.20 1.86
N ILE A 55 -16.35 9.54 2.88
CA ILE A 55 -16.63 8.13 3.16
C ILE A 55 -17.85 8.04 4.10
N THR A 56 -18.78 7.14 3.80
CA THR A 56 -19.96 6.92 4.64
C THR A 56 -19.79 5.70 5.54
N LEU A 57 -20.68 5.56 6.55
CA LEU A 57 -20.72 4.34 7.36
C LEU A 57 -21.04 3.09 6.52
N THR A 58 -21.81 3.26 5.44
CA THR A 58 -22.13 2.19 4.49
C THR A 58 -20.88 1.72 3.75
N ASP A 59 -19.99 2.63 3.37
CA ASP A 59 -18.72 2.30 2.72
C ASP A 59 -17.78 1.52 3.66
N LEU A 60 -17.73 1.89 4.95
CA LEU A 60 -16.98 1.13 5.95
C LEU A 60 -17.52 -0.29 6.11
N ALA A 61 -18.84 -0.45 6.13
CA ALA A 61 -19.47 -1.77 6.19
C ALA A 61 -19.21 -2.61 4.93
N ALA A 62 -19.20 -1.98 3.75
CA ALA A 62 -18.85 -2.63 2.49
C ALA A 62 -17.38 -3.06 2.47
N ALA A 63 -16.46 -2.20 2.92
CA ALA A 63 -15.03 -2.51 3.04
C ALA A 63 -14.80 -3.73 3.96
N GLU A 64 -15.52 -3.82 5.07
CA GLU A 64 -15.42 -4.97 5.99
C GLU A 64 -15.91 -6.28 5.34
N LYS A 65 -16.92 -6.24 4.46
CA LYS A 65 -17.33 -7.41 3.65
C LYS A 65 -16.21 -7.85 2.69
N VAL A 66 -15.58 -6.90 2.01
CA VAL A 66 -14.45 -7.17 1.10
C VAL A 66 -13.28 -7.77 1.88
N ARG A 67 -12.95 -7.22 3.06
CA ARG A 67 -11.91 -7.75 3.94
C ARG A 67 -12.15 -9.23 4.28
N LYS A 68 -13.38 -9.58 4.65
CA LYS A 68 -13.76 -10.97 4.94
C LYS A 68 -13.69 -11.86 3.71
N ALA A 69 -14.02 -11.34 2.52
CA ALA A 69 -13.89 -12.09 1.27
C ALA A 69 -12.43 -12.39 0.93
N LEU A 70 -11.53 -11.41 1.09
CA LEU A 70 -10.09 -11.57 0.83
C LEU A 70 -9.43 -12.64 1.70
N LEU A 71 -9.92 -12.83 2.92
CA LEU A 71 -9.43 -13.88 3.83
C LEU A 71 -10.00 -15.27 3.51
N LYS A 72 -11.12 -15.35 2.76
CA LYS A 72 -11.75 -16.61 2.37
C LYS A 72 -11.21 -17.14 1.04
N THR A 73 -10.62 -16.29 0.20
CA THR A 73 -10.02 -16.71 -1.06
C THR A 73 -8.71 -17.44 -0.76
N PRO A 74 -8.63 -18.77 -0.92
CA PRO A 74 -7.35 -19.46 -0.81
C PRO A 74 -6.41 -18.94 -1.91
N LEU A 75 -5.16 -18.68 -1.55
CA LEU A 75 -4.09 -18.37 -2.49
C LEU A 75 -4.01 -19.50 -3.54
N GLN A 76 -4.55 -19.25 -4.73
CA GLN A 76 -4.34 -20.08 -5.92
C GLN A 76 -2.98 -19.77 -6.54
#